data_AF-A0A443S4S6-F1
#
_entry.id   AF-A0A443S4S6-F1
#
_cell.length_a   1.000
_cell.length_b   1.000
_cell.length_c   1.000
_cell.angle_alpha   90.00
_cell.angle_beta   90.00
_cell.angle_gamma   90.00
#
_symmetry.space_group_name_H-M   'P 1'
#
loop_
_entity.id
_entity.type
_entity.pdbx_description
1 polymer ?
#
loop_
_entity_poly.entity_id
_entity_poly.type
_entity_poly.pdbx_seq_one_letter_code
_entity_poly.pdbx_strand_id
1 'polypeptide(L)'
;MRLLSNPSVLGKKLLEYVENGLIDDLPAAVSVEVFVKAHDCFTLSSDVEGISNVLRKVKHMVTQRLLEKNDFHSMIRLLKGIGRYSEMTYIFDILKDNDAFELLLGKGIEKVPQLRVALLDSVKSDKETFTMIALNFSMHREIAEMMESSAMKTIKSVQLRRQQSQMSFKTILERVLEEMIDASESYTKAGCYTKADLCAKRAELIALQINYLPSGLVILNLTETAVADFVSKHHKFAEALIVADAYQHQRSWDQALFNLVVLHGDWNYFRDYSLQIKLTTTNFEEIIALYTKYKNNNFLTLSSDKQTSVNNNLQRLLTHLPDLRQQYQYCMLLDFHEMANNLLHGENGAFLRDLKRLQQI
;
A
#
# COMPACT_ATOMS: atom_id res chain seq x y z
N MET A 1 -20.86 5.84 42.60
CA MET A 1 -20.59 7.09 43.36
C MET A 1 -21.73 8.07 43.15
N ARG A 2 -22.76 8.07 44.01
CA ARG A 2 -23.88 9.02 43.98
C ARG A 2 -24.06 9.74 45.34
N LEU A 3 -22.97 9.88 46.10
CA LEU A 3 -23.00 10.25 47.53
C LEU A 3 -22.41 11.63 47.86
N LEU A 4 -22.05 12.46 46.86
CA LEU A 4 -21.56 13.82 47.11
C LEU A 4 -22.29 14.82 46.23
N SER A 5 -22.88 15.83 46.86
CA SER A 5 -23.66 16.90 46.22
C SER A 5 -22.82 17.78 45.29
N ASN A 6 -21.49 17.77 45.41
CA ASN A 6 -20.56 18.45 44.51
C ASN A 6 -19.20 17.72 44.45
N PRO A 7 -18.92 16.95 43.38
CA PRO A 7 -17.64 16.26 43.19
C PRO A 7 -16.41 17.18 43.23
N SER A 8 -16.49 18.43 42.73
CA SER A 8 -15.35 19.37 42.74
C SER A 8 -14.87 19.67 44.17
N VAL A 9 -15.79 19.77 45.15
CA VAL A 9 -15.42 20.01 46.55
C VAL A 9 -14.60 18.86 47.12
N LEU A 10 -14.95 17.61 46.78
CA LEU A 10 -14.14 16.45 47.16
C LEU A 10 -12.76 16.52 46.50
N GLY A 11 -12.71 16.84 45.21
CA GLY A 11 -11.44 17.02 44.47
C GLY A 11 -10.53 18.05 45.12
N LYS A 12 -11.08 19.22 45.52
CA LYS A 12 -10.33 20.28 46.22
C LYS A 12 -9.80 19.81 47.56
N LYS A 13 -10.64 19.16 48.37
CA LYS A 13 -10.20 18.58 49.66
C LYS A 13 -9.08 17.56 49.48
N LEU A 14 -9.20 16.68 48.49
CA LEU A 14 -8.13 15.71 48.18
C LEU A 14 -6.83 16.42 47.81
N LEU A 15 -6.89 17.52 47.06
CA LEU A 15 -5.72 18.36 46.76
C LEU A 15 -5.18 19.14 47.95
N GLU A 16 -6.02 19.62 48.85
CA GLU A 16 -5.58 20.27 50.09
C GLU A 16 -4.83 19.29 50.99
N TYR A 17 -5.27 18.03 51.06
CA TYR A 17 -4.52 16.96 51.74
C TYR A 17 -3.15 16.71 51.10
N VAL A 18 -3.02 16.89 49.78
CA VAL A 18 -1.73 16.84 49.08
C VAL A 18 -0.84 18.03 49.47
N GLU A 19 -1.41 19.23 49.53
CA GLU A 19 -0.70 20.49 49.77
C GLU A 19 -0.18 20.65 51.20
N ASN A 20 -0.89 20.10 52.19
CA ASN A 20 -0.50 20.19 53.59
C ASN A 20 0.69 19.28 53.96
N GLY A 21 1.47 18.80 52.98
CA GLY A 21 2.69 18.02 53.19
C GLY A 21 2.48 16.54 53.56
N LEU A 22 1.24 16.12 53.83
CA LEU A 22 0.93 14.73 54.21
C LEU A 22 1.28 13.71 53.12
N ILE A 23 1.38 14.13 51.85
CA ILE A 23 1.69 13.22 50.73
C ILE A 23 3.16 12.86 50.59
N ASP A 24 4.08 13.71 51.05
CA ASP A 24 5.51 13.39 51.01
C ASP A 24 5.84 12.24 51.96
N ASP A 25 5.08 12.12 53.06
CA ASP A 25 5.13 11.01 54.02
C ASP A 25 4.35 9.77 53.56
N LEU A 26 3.33 9.93 52.70
CA LEU A 26 2.52 8.81 52.22
C LEU A 26 3.27 7.97 51.16
N PRO A 27 3.07 6.64 51.11
CA PRO A 27 3.60 5.80 50.03
C PRO A 27 3.18 6.33 48.66
N ALA A 28 4.10 6.30 47.68
CA ALA A 28 3.86 6.82 46.33
C ALA A 28 2.56 6.27 45.69
N ALA A 29 2.28 4.98 45.87
CA ALA A 29 1.06 4.34 45.38
C ALA A 29 -0.23 4.99 45.92
N VAL A 30 -0.25 5.43 47.19
CA VAL A 30 -1.40 6.11 47.79
C VAL A 30 -1.57 7.50 47.19
N SER A 31 -0.47 8.25 47.07
CA SER A 31 -0.47 9.59 46.47
C SER A 31 -0.97 9.57 45.02
N VAL A 32 -0.57 8.56 44.25
CA VAL A 32 -1.07 8.33 42.89
C VAL A 32 -2.60 8.15 42.88
N GLU A 33 -3.16 7.31 43.74
CA GLU A 33 -4.61 7.10 43.80
C GLU A 33 -5.36 8.37 44.22
N VAL A 34 -4.79 9.18 45.13
CA VAL A 34 -5.36 10.48 45.50
C VAL A 34 -5.45 11.41 44.29
N PHE A 35 -4.38 11.51 43.49
CA PHE A 35 -4.40 12.32 42.27
C PHE A 35 -5.39 11.82 41.23
N VAL A 36 -5.46 10.50 41.01
CA VAL A 36 -6.43 9.91 40.08
C VAL A 36 -7.86 10.20 40.55
N LYS A 37 -8.16 10.05 41.84
CA LYS A 37 -9.50 10.33 42.38
C LYS A 37 -9.84 11.81 42.38
N ALA A 38 -8.88 12.70 42.63
CA ALA A 38 -9.09 14.13 42.52
C ALA A 38 -9.42 14.53 41.08
N HIS A 39 -8.69 13.97 40.10
CA HIS A 39 -8.97 14.17 38.68
C HIS A 39 -10.35 13.63 38.26
N ASP A 40 -10.72 12.43 38.70
CA ASP A 40 -12.06 11.85 38.47
C ASP A 40 -13.15 12.84 38.94
N CYS A 41 -12.97 13.38 40.14
CA CYS A 41 -13.90 14.34 40.75
C CYS A 41 -14.04 15.61 39.90
N PHE A 42 -12.93 16.22 39.49
CA PHE A 42 -12.97 17.43 38.66
C PHE A 42 -13.50 17.18 37.25
N THR A 43 -13.21 16.02 36.68
CA THR A 43 -13.76 15.61 35.38
C THR A 43 -15.28 15.43 35.46
N LEU A 44 -15.78 14.80 36.52
CA LEU A 44 -17.23 14.65 36.76
C LEU A 44 -17.94 16.00 36.94
N SER A 45 -17.28 16.99 37.51
CA SER A 45 -17.84 18.34 37.70
C SER A 45 -17.51 19.31 36.56
N SER A 46 -16.81 18.87 35.50
CA SER A 46 -16.30 19.73 34.42
C SER A 46 -15.46 20.93 34.92
N ASP A 47 -14.72 20.73 36.01
CA ASP A 47 -13.88 21.76 36.63
C ASP A 47 -12.50 21.79 35.97
N VAL A 48 -12.37 22.63 34.95
CA VAL A 48 -11.15 22.74 34.13
C VAL A 48 -9.96 23.25 34.95
N GLU A 49 -10.19 24.18 35.89
CA GLU A 49 -9.14 24.72 36.75
C GLU A 49 -8.60 23.64 37.70
N GLY A 50 -9.51 22.86 38.30
CA GLY A 50 -9.16 21.70 39.12
C GLY A 50 -8.34 20.67 38.35
N ILE A 51 -8.76 20.34 37.11
CA ILE A 51 -8.00 19.44 36.22
C ILE A 51 -6.59 19.98 35.98
N SER A 52 -6.44 21.24 35.58
CA SER A 52 -5.13 21.84 35.33
C SER A 52 -4.24 21.84 36.58
N ASN A 53 -4.82 22.09 37.76
CA ASN A 53 -4.09 22.05 39.02
C ASN A 53 -3.58 20.63 39.35
N VAL A 54 -4.42 19.60 39.15
CA VAL A 54 -4.00 18.20 39.31
C VAL A 54 -2.83 17.89 38.36
N LEU A 55 -2.95 18.20 37.07
CA LEU A 55 -1.91 17.89 36.09
C LEU A 55 -0.56 18.54 36.43
N ARG A 56 -0.58 19.79 36.88
CA ARG A 56 0.64 20.50 37.32
C ARG A 56 1.28 19.83 38.53
N LYS A 57 0.49 19.44 39.53
CA LYS A 57 0.99 18.75 40.74
C LYS A 57 1.50 17.35 40.44
N VAL A 58 0.82 16.62 39.57
CA VAL A 58 1.27 15.29 39.10
C VAL A 58 2.61 15.41 38.40
N LYS A 59 2.79 16.41 37.52
CA LYS A 59 4.09 16.65 36.87
C LYS A 59 5.21 16.88 37.88
N HIS A 60 4.95 17.68 38.92
CA HIS A 60 5.92 17.93 39.99
C HIS A 60 6.24 16.64 40.78
N MET A 61 5.24 15.85 41.16
CA MET A 61 5.45 14.58 41.86
C MET A 61 6.25 13.58 41.02
N VAL A 62 5.96 13.49 39.72
CA VAL A 62 6.69 12.61 38.81
C VAL A 62 8.17 12.99 38.76
N THR A 63 8.46 14.27 38.53
CA THR A 63 9.86 14.73 38.34
C THR A 63 10.67 14.80 39.63
N GLN A 64 10.04 15.12 40.77
CA GLN A 64 10.76 15.29 42.04
C GLN A 64 10.80 14.03 42.91
N ARG A 65 9.90 13.06 42.70
CA ARG A 65 9.77 11.92 43.64
C ARG A 65 9.77 10.57 42.95
N LEU A 66 8.95 10.39 41.91
CA LEU A 66 8.86 9.09 41.24
C LEU A 66 10.10 8.81 40.40
N LEU A 67 10.64 9.83 39.73
CA LEU A 67 11.85 9.71 38.91
C LEU A 67 13.07 9.38 39.77
N GLU A 68 13.28 10.08 40.90
CA GLU A 68 14.40 9.79 41.81
C GLU A 68 14.41 8.34 42.33
N LYS A 69 13.23 7.75 42.47
CA LYS A 69 13.05 6.37 42.97
C LYS A 69 12.90 5.33 41.88
N ASN A 70 12.95 5.72 40.59
CA ASN A 70 12.66 4.86 39.44
C ASN A 70 11.30 4.11 39.58
N ASP A 71 10.30 4.74 40.20
CA ASP A 71 8.97 4.14 40.40
C ASP A 71 8.09 4.30 39.15
N PHE A 72 8.48 3.58 38.10
CA PHE A 72 7.81 3.59 36.80
C PHE A 72 6.39 3.01 36.87
N HIS A 73 6.13 2.06 37.78
CA HIS A 73 4.78 1.50 37.96
C HIS A 73 3.77 2.55 38.43
N SER A 74 4.16 3.40 39.38
CA SER A 74 3.34 4.53 39.83
C SER A 74 3.08 5.54 38.70
N MET A 75 4.08 5.83 37.87
CA MET A 75 3.91 6.69 36.69
C MET A 75 2.91 6.12 35.67
N ILE A 76 3.00 4.82 35.40
CA ILE A 76 2.07 4.13 34.50
C ILE A 76 0.66 4.11 35.08
N ARG A 77 0.52 3.95 36.40
CA ARG A 77 -0.78 4.02 37.08
C ARG A 77 -1.42 5.40 36.97
N LEU A 78 -0.63 6.48 37.06
CA LEU A 78 -1.08 7.85 36.81
C LEU A 78 -1.56 8.03 35.37
N LEU A 79 -0.76 7.62 34.38
CA LEU A 79 -1.17 7.67 32.97
C LEU A 79 -2.50 6.97 32.73
N LYS A 80 -2.64 5.73 33.22
CA LYS A 80 -3.87 4.94 33.08
C LYS A 80 -5.06 5.54 33.81
N GLY A 81 -4.83 6.15 34.98
CA GLY A 81 -5.90 6.71 35.82
C GLY A 81 -6.41 8.06 35.35
N ILE A 82 -5.51 8.96 34.99
CA ILE A 82 -5.85 10.32 34.58
C ILE A 82 -6.33 10.36 33.13
N GLY A 83 -5.74 9.54 32.24
CA GLY A 83 -6.18 9.41 30.85
C GLY A 83 -6.00 10.65 29.96
N ARG A 84 -5.30 11.69 30.44
CA ARG A 84 -5.00 12.92 29.69
C ARG A 84 -3.62 12.86 29.06
N TYR A 85 -3.47 11.98 28.07
CA TYR A 85 -2.17 11.61 27.51
C TYR A 85 -1.44 12.76 26.81
N SER A 86 -2.17 13.67 26.15
CA SER A 86 -1.60 14.86 25.50
C SER A 86 -0.90 15.80 26.48
N GLU A 87 -1.40 15.92 27.71
CA GLU A 87 -0.83 16.76 28.76
C GLU A 87 0.23 16.02 29.59
N MET A 88 0.31 14.70 29.45
CA MET A 88 1.19 13.81 30.23
C MET A 88 2.31 13.18 29.40
N THR A 89 2.65 13.77 28.25
CA THR A 89 3.67 13.23 27.32
C THR A 89 5.03 13.04 27.97
N TYR A 90 5.38 13.91 28.92
CA TYR A 90 6.63 13.84 29.68
C TYR A 90 6.86 12.50 30.40
N ILE A 91 5.80 11.75 30.74
CA ILE A 91 5.95 10.42 31.34
C ILE A 91 6.43 9.41 30.29
N PHE A 92 5.97 9.51 29.04
CA PHE A 92 6.48 8.69 27.95
C PHE A 92 7.97 8.97 27.70
N ASP A 93 8.36 10.24 27.69
CA ASP A 93 9.75 10.65 27.52
C ASP A 93 10.63 10.09 28.65
N ILE A 94 10.21 10.22 29.92
CA ILE A 94 10.93 9.65 31.07
C ILE A 94 11.09 8.14 30.96
N LEU A 95 10.02 7.41 30.61
CA LEU A 95 10.06 5.96 30.49
C LEU A 95 10.98 5.53 29.34
N LYS A 96 11.05 6.33 28.28
CA LYS A 96 11.94 6.08 27.14
C LYS A 96 13.39 6.31 27.52
N ASP A 97 13.69 7.43 28.15
CA ASP A 97 15.05 7.82 28.56
C ASP A 97 15.66 6.87 29.61
N ASN A 98 14.84 6.06 30.28
CA ASN A 98 15.25 5.10 31.31
C ASN A 98 15.06 3.63 30.91
N ASP A 99 14.92 3.32 29.61
CA ASP A 99 14.72 1.96 29.08
C ASP A 99 13.54 1.20 29.71
N ALA A 100 12.57 1.92 30.28
CA ALA A 100 11.42 1.38 31.01
C ALA A 100 10.13 1.41 30.17
N PHE A 101 10.24 1.71 28.88
CA PHE A 101 9.10 1.90 27.99
C PHE A 101 8.27 0.62 27.80
N GLU A 102 8.90 -0.56 27.86
CA GLU A 102 8.23 -1.87 27.77
C GLU A 102 7.22 -2.12 28.89
N LEU A 103 7.34 -1.44 30.04
CA LEU A 103 6.36 -1.56 31.13
C LEU A 103 4.96 -1.05 30.71
N LEU A 104 4.90 -0.20 29.67
CA LEU A 104 3.66 0.23 28.99
C LEU A 104 3.09 -0.82 28.03
N LEU A 105 3.69 -2.01 27.94
CA LEU A 105 3.19 -3.13 27.14
C LEU A 105 2.50 -4.21 27.97
N GLY A 106 2.46 -4.04 29.31
CA GLY A 106 1.82 -4.98 30.23
C GLY A 106 0.31 -5.15 30.02
N LYS A 107 -0.22 -6.31 30.49
CA LYS A 107 -1.62 -6.72 30.34
C LYS A 107 -2.62 -5.60 30.67
N GLY A 108 -3.57 -5.38 29.75
CA GLY A 108 -4.71 -4.48 29.94
C GLY A 108 -4.62 -3.12 29.24
N ILE A 109 -3.47 -2.77 28.65
CA ILE A 109 -3.30 -1.49 27.91
C ILE A 109 -4.05 -1.53 26.57
N GLU A 110 -4.19 -2.71 25.97
CA GLU A 110 -4.98 -2.94 24.75
C GLU A 110 -6.45 -2.51 24.91
N LYS A 111 -6.96 -2.47 26.15
CA LYS A 111 -8.35 -2.10 26.47
C LYS A 111 -8.58 -0.59 26.55
N VAL A 112 -7.54 0.24 26.39
CA VAL A 112 -7.63 1.70 26.45
C VAL A 112 -7.18 2.30 25.11
N PRO A 113 -8.10 2.48 24.14
CA PRO A 113 -7.75 2.90 22.77
C PRO A 113 -6.97 4.22 22.71
N GLN A 114 -7.28 5.17 23.60
CA GLN A 114 -6.62 6.48 23.64
C GLN A 114 -5.15 6.40 24.09
N LEU A 115 -4.83 5.49 25.03
CA LEU A 115 -3.45 5.23 25.45
C LEU A 115 -2.65 4.61 24.30
N ARG A 116 -3.26 3.68 23.55
CA ARG A 116 -2.65 3.06 22.36
C ARG A 116 -2.22 4.10 21.33
N VAL A 117 -3.11 5.06 21.02
CA VAL A 117 -2.79 6.14 20.06
C VAL A 117 -1.66 7.01 20.57
N ALA A 118 -1.73 7.45 21.83
CA ALA A 118 -0.70 8.29 22.43
C ALA A 118 0.68 7.61 22.48
N LEU A 119 0.71 6.30 22.78
CA LEU A 119 1.93 5.49 22.76
C LEU A 119 2.58 5.51 21.38
N LEU A 120 1.82 5.21 20.33
CA LEU A 120 2.34 5.17 18.96
C LEU A 120 2.82 6.53 18.47
N ASP A 121 2.10 7.60 18.82
CA ASP A 121 2.52 8.95 18.47
C ASP A 121 3.83 9.35 19.16
N SER A 122 4.05 8.93 20.41
CA SER A 122 5.29 9.22 21.15
C SER A 122 6.54 8.55 20.58
N VAL A 123 6.38 7.43 19.87
CA VAL A 123 7.49 6.60 19.37
C VAL A 123 7.61 6.59 17.85
N LYS A 124 6.81 7.39 17.15
CA LYS A 124 6.70 7.39 15.68
C LYS A 124 8.03 7.62 14.93
N SER A 125 8.99 8.27 15.58
CA SER A 125 10.33 8.54 15.03
C SER A 125 11.32 7.39 15.21
N ASP A 126 11.02 6.44 16.09
CA ASP A 126 11.87 5.31 16.46
C ASP A 126 11.26 4.00 15.94
N LYS A 127 11.81 3.51 14.82
CA LYS A 127 11.25 2.35 14.11
C LYS A 127 11.22 1.08 14.95
N GLU A 128 12.27 0.83 15.74
CA GLU A 128 12.38 -0.41 16.52
C GLU A 128 11.34 -0.41 17.63
N THR A 129 11.31 0.67 18.41
CA THR A 129 10.35 0.85 19.50
C THR A 129 8.91 0.87 18.98
N PHE A 130 8.64 1.58 17.88
CA PHE A 130 7.32 1.58 17.23
C PHE A 130 6.87 0.18 16.82
N THR A 131 7.75 -0.59 16.17
CA THR A 131 7.43 -1.95 15.70
C THR A 131 7.12 -2.88 16.87
N MET A 132 7.95 -2.84 17.93
CA MET A 132 7.74 -3.62 19.15
C MET A 132 6.37 -3.33 19.79
N ILE A 133 6.02 -2.05 19.94
CA ILE A 133 4.76 -1.61 20.53
C ILE A 133 3.58 -2.01 19.64
N ALA A 134 3.68 -1.78 18.33
CA ALA A 134 2.64 -2.14 17.40
C ALA A 134 2.41 -3.66 17.37
N LEU A 135 3.47 -4.48 17.46
CA LEU A 135 3.35 -5.94 17.57
C LEU A 135 2.63 -6.36 18.85
N ASN A 136 2.92 -5.73 19.99
CA ASN A 136 2.22 -6.01 21.25
C ASN A 136 0.71 -5.76 21.14
N PHE A 137 0.30 -4.78 20.34
CA PHE A 137 -1.11 -4.50 20.09
C PHE A 137 -1.70 -5.24 18.88
N SER A 138 -0.96 -6.18 18.28
CA SER A 138 -1.34 -6.85 17.01
C SER A 138 -1.68 -5.86 15.88
N MET A 139 -1.04 -4.69 15.88
CA MET A 139 -1.25 -3.58 14.94
C MET A 139 -0.47 -3.79 13.65
N HIS A 140 -0.71 -4.93 13.01
CA HIS A 140 -0.01 -5.33 11.79
C HIS A 140 -0.24 -4.32 10.64
N ARG A 141 -1.38 -3.62 10.64
CA ARG A 141 -1.67 -2.58 9.64
C ARG A 141 -0.74 -1.37 9.79
N GLU A 142 -0.52 -0.90 11.01
CA GLU A 142 0.31 0.26 11.30
C GLU A 142 1.80 -0.02 11.06
N ILE A 143 2.26 -1.25 11.37
CA ILE A 143 3.59 -1.73 11.00
C ILE A 143 3.76 -1.69 9.47
N ALA A 144 2.80 -2.26 8.74
CA ALA A 144 2.83 -2.30 7.29
C ALA A 144 2.82 -0.89 6.67
N GLU A 145 2.00 0.03 7.18
CA GLU A 145 1.95 1.43 6.73
C GLU A 145 3.27 2.16 6.95
N MET A 146 3.94 1.90 8.09
CA MET A 146 5.27 2.46 8.37
C MET A 146 6.33 1.93 7.40
N MET A 147 6.38 0.61 7.21
CA MET A 147 7.32 -0.06 6.30
C MET A 147 7.11 0.40 4.85
N GLU A 148 5.87 0.38 4.36
CA GLU A 148 5.51 0.86 3.02
C GLU A 148 5.93 2.33 2.83
N SER A 149 5.62 3.20 3.80
CA SER A 149 6.01 4.61 3.71
C SER A 149 7.52 4.81 3.71
N SER A 150 8.26 4.05 4.51
CA SER A 150 9.73 4.06 4.55
C SER A 150 10.33 3.64 3.21
N ALA A 151 9.88 2.50 2.70
CA ALA A 151 10.34 1.93 1.44
C ALA A 151 10.04 2.88 0.27
N MET A 152 8.82 3.44 0.20
CA MET A 152 8.45 4.40 -0.85
C MET A 152 9.25 5.71 -0.80
N LYS A 153 9.56 6.22 0.41
CA LYS A 153 10.44 7.39 0.55
C LYS A 153 11.84 7.08 0.02
N THR A 154 12.37 5.90 0.35
CA THR A 154 13.67 5.44 -0.15
C THR A 154 13.64 5.35 -1.68
N ILE A 155 12.67 4.65 -2.28
CA ILE A 155 12.54 4.52 -3.75
C ILE A 155 12.48 5.88 -4.44
N LYS A 156 11.71 6.84 -3.91
CA LYS A 156 11.61 8.20 -4.49
C LYS A 156 12.93 8.97 -4.42
N SER A 157 13.74 8.73 -3.38
CA SER A 157 15.04 9.37 -3.21
C SER A 157 16.14 8.74 -4.08
N VAL A 158 15.98 7.48 -4.49
CA VAL A 158 16.96 6.77 -5.33
C VAL A 158 16.92 7.35 -6.75
N GLN A 159 17.91 8.17 -7.06
CA GLN A 159 18.15 8.66 -8.42
C GLN A 159 18.97 7.63 -9.19
N LEU A 160 18.31 6.75 -9.94
CA LEU A 160 18.95 5.73 -10.79
C LEU A 160 19.69 6.29 -12.02
N ARG A 161 19.97 7.60 -12.07
CA ARG A 161 20.67 8.22 -13.21
C ARG A 161 22.17 8.29 -12.96
N ARG A 162 22.87 7.33 -13.58
CA ARG A 162 24.27 7.35 -14.06
C ARG A 162 25.27 8.11 -13.17
N GLN A 163 25.90 7.40 -12.22
CA GLN A 163 27.29 7.59 -11.71
C GLN A 163 27.51 7.20 -10.23
N GLN A 164 26.59 6.49 -9.58
CA GLN A 164 26.85 5.89 -8.27
C GLN A 164 26.99 4.36 -8.40
N SER A 165 27.84 3.78 -7.54
CA SER A 165 28.23 2.37 -7.54
C SER A 165 27.01 1.45 -7.68
N GLN A 166 26.99 0.59 -8.71
CA GLN A 166 25.92 -0.41 -8.90
C GLN A 166 25.70 -1.26 -7.64
N MET A 167 26.77 -1.51 -6.89
CA MET A 167 26.73 -2.25 -5.62
C MET A 167 25.95 -1.51 -4.54
N SER A 168 26.12 -0.19 -4.37
CA SER A 168 25.37 0.57 -3.37
C SER A 168 23.89 0.64 -3.69
N PHE A 169 23.53 0.75 -4.97
CA PHE A 169 22.12 0.70 -5.38
C PHE A 169 21.51 -0.67 -5.16
N LYS A 170 22.23 -1.74 -5.48
CA LYS A 170 21.77 -3.11 -5.26
C LYS A 170 21.42 -3.33 -3.79
N THR A 171 22.32 -3.00 -2.86
CA THR A 171 22.07 -3.15 -1.42
C THR A 171 20.89 -2.31 -0.93
N ILE A 172 20.72 -1.08 -1.43
CA ILE A 172 19.55 -0.26 -1.10
C ILE A 172 18.26 -0.91 -1.61
N LEU A 173 18.25 -1.40 -2.86
CA LEU A 173 17.07 -2.03 -3.45
C LEU A 173 16.75 -3.38 -2.78
N GLU A 174 17.74 -4.17 -2.38
CA GLU A 174 17.55 -5.41 -1.61
C GLU A 174 16.88 -5.13 -0.26
N ARG A 175 17.35 -4.10 0.46
CA ARG A 175 16.70 -3.67 1.71
C ARG A 175 15.26 -3.19 1.50
N VAL A 176 15.01 -2.41 0.45
CA VAL A 176 13.66 -1.93 0.12
C VAL A 176 12.75 -3.09 -0.31
N LEU A 177 13.30 -4.09 -1.00
CA LEU A 177 12.59 -5.31 -1.37
C LEU A 177 12.13 -6.06 -0.11
N GLU A 178 13.04 -6.28 0.84
CA GLU A 178 12.70 -6.88 2.15
C GLU A 178 11.63 -6.07 2.89
N GLU A 179 11.79 -4.74 3.00
CA GLU A 179 10.78 -3.87 3.63
C GLU A 179 9.38 -3.99 2.96
N MET A 180 9.31 -4.17 1.63
CA MET A 180 8.05 -4.35 0.91
C MET A 180 7.44 -5.74 1.12
N ILE A 181 8.26 -6.78 1.20
CA ILE A 181 7.81 -8.15 1.51
C ILE A 181 7.23 -8.18 2.92
N ASP A 182 7.95 -7.64 3.91
CA ASP A 182 7.50 -7.56 5.30
C ASP A 182 6.20 -6.74 5.45
N ALA A 183 6.07 -5.64 4.69
CA ALA A 183 4.85 -4.85 4.64
C ALA A 183 3.67 -5.65 4.07
N SER A 184 3.89 -6.44 3.01
CA SER A 184 2.87 -7.31 2.42
C SER A 184 2.39 -8.37 3.42
N GLU A 185 3.31 -9.04 4.11
CA GLU A 185 2.98 -10.02 5.14
C GLU A 185 2.20 -9.39 6.30
N SER A 186 2.62 -8.20 6.73
CA SER A 186 1.97 -7.46 7.80
C SER A 186 0.56 -7.00 7.40
N TYR A 187 0.36 -6.50 6.18
CA TYR A 187 -0.99 -6.20 5.67
C TYR A 187 -1.86 -7.46 5.56
N THR A 188 -1.28 -8.61 5.20
CA THR A 188 -1.99 -9.89 5.16
C THR A 188 -2.46 -10.31 6.55
N LYS A 189 -1.57 -10.22 7.57
CA LYS A 189 -1.92 -10.46 8.99
C LYS A 189 -3.00 -9.49 9.49
N ALA A 190 -3.06 -8.29 8.93
CA ALA A 190 -4.09 -7.29 9.22
C ALA A 190 -5.41 -7.46 8.42
N GLY A 191 -5.52 -8.46 7.53
CA GLY A 191 -6.68 -8.65 6.64
C GLY A 191 -6.82 -7.59 5.54
N CYS A 192 -5.79 -6.79 5.29
CA CYS A 192 -5.76 -5.73 4.27
C CYS A 192 -5.25 -6.24 2.92
N TYR A 193 -5.94 -7.22 2.32
CA TYR A 193 -5.45 -7.97 1.15
C TYR A 193 -5.12 -7.10 -0.07
N THR A 194 -5.90 -6.06 -0.36
CA THR A 194 -5.62 -5.15 -1.49
C THR A 194 -4.29 -4.40 -1.31
N LYS A 195 -3.97 -3.98 -0.08
CA LYS A 195 -2.69 -3.32 0.21
C LYS A 195 -1.54 -4.33 0.21
N ALA A 196 -1.77 -5.54 0.73
CA ALA A 196 -0.79 -6.62 0.66
C ALA A 196 -0.41 -6.97 -0.79
N ASP A 197 -1.41 -7.17 -1.66
CA ASP A 197 -1.22 -7.42 -3.09
C ASP A 197 -0.42 -6.30 -3.78
N LEU A 198 -0.72 -5.04 -3.47
CA LEU A 198 0.03 -3.91 -4.01
C LEU A 198 1.49 -3.88 -3.54
N CYS A 199 1.75 -4.18 -2.26
CA CYS A 199 3.11 -4.31 -1.73
C CYS A 199 3.87 -5.46 -2.42
N ALA A 200 3.22 -6.61 -2.65
CA ALA A 200 3.81 -7.73 -3.38
C ALA A 200 4.17 -7.35 -4.83
N LYS A 201 3.26 -6.71 -5.57
CA LYS A 201 3.53 -6.23 -6.93
C LYS A 201 4.68 -5.23 -6.99
N ARG A 202 4.78 -4.33 -5.99
CA ARG A 202 5.93 -3.42 -5.87
C ARG A 202 7.23 -4.15 -5.57
N ALA A 203 7.20 -5.18 -4.72
CA ALA A 203 8.35 -6.03 -4.45
C ALA A 203 8.84 -6.72 -5.74
N GLU A 204 7.94 -7.28 -6.55
CA GLU A 204 8.28 -7.85 -7.86
C GLU A 204 8.92 -6.83 -8.81
N LEU A 205 8.40 -5.60 -8.85
CA LEU A 205 8.99 -4.51 -9.63
C LEU A 205 10.41 -4.16 -9.17
N ILE A 206 10.65 -4.12 -7.86
CA ILE A 206 11.98 -3.85 -7.29
C ILE A 206 12.94 -4.98 -7.62
N ALA A 207 12.50 -6.24 -7.49
CA ALA A 207 13.30 -7.40 -7.87
C ALA A 207 13.66 -7.36 -9.37
N LEU A 208 12.72 -6.99 -10.23
CA LEU A 208 12.96 -6.80 -11.65
C LEU A 208 13.94 -5.63 -11.92
N GLN A 209 13.86 -4.53 -11.16
CA GLN A 209 14.81 -3.43 -11.27
C GLN A 209 16.23 -3.87 -10.89
N ILE A 210 16.39 -4.71 -9.86
CA ILE A 210 17.69 -5.26 -9.46
C ILE A 210 18.30 -6.06 -10.63
N ASN A 211 17.49 -6.88 -11.31
CA ASN A 211 17.92 -7.63 -12.50
C ASN A 211 18.34 -6.72 -13.67
N TYR A 212 17.79 -5.51 -13.74
CA TYR A 212 18.11 -4.51 -14.77
C TYR A 212 19.25 -3.55 -14.41
N LEU A 213 19.84 -3.64 -13.21
CA LEU A 213 21.00 -2.84 -12.85
C LEU A 213 22.19 -2.97 -13.84
N PRO A 214 22.54 -4.18 -14.35
CA PRO A 214 23.65 -4.32 -15.29
C PRO A 214 23.41 -3.68 -16.66
N SER A 215 22.16 -3.72 -17.16
CA SER A 215 21.81 -3.11 -18.45
C SER A 215 21.58 -1.60 -18.35
N GLY A 216 21.44 -1.07 -17.14
CA GLY A 216 21.12 0.34 -16.89
C GLY A 216 19.68 0.72 -17.25
N LEU A 217 18.81 -0.27 -17.49
CA LEU A 217 17.39 -0.04 -17.73
C LEU A 217 16.71 0.34 -16.41
N VAL A 218 15.95 1.43 -16.43
CA VAL A 218 15.25 1.95 -15.25
C VAL A 218 13.76 1.77 -15.43
N ILE A 219 13.14 1.06 -14.51
CA ILE A 219 11.70 0.77 -14.46
C ILE A 219 11.03 1.24 -13.16
N LEU A 220 11.80 1.85 -12.25
CA LEU A 220 11.26 2.54 -11.07
C LEU A 220 10.97 4.01 -11.36
N ASN A 221 10.00 4.57 -10.62
CA ASN A 221 9.54 5.96 -10.72
C ASN A 221 9.18 6.41 -12.15
N LEU A 222 8.70 5.48 -13.00
CA LEU A 222 8.18 5.79 -14.32
C LEU A 222 6.92 6.66 -14.26
N THR A 223 6.75 7.52 -15.27
CA THR A 223 5.50 8.22 -15.55
C THR A 223 4.51 7.27 -16.21
N GLU A 224 3.21 7.58 -16.17
CA GLU A 224 2.17 6.79 -16.85
C GLU A 224 2.47 6.58 -18.34
N THR A 225 2.98 7.61 -19.01
CA THR A 225 3.42 7.53 -20.41
C THR A 225 4.60 6.58 -20.62
N ALA A 226 5.58 6.56 -19.71
CA ALA A 226 6.73 5.68 -19.80
C ALA A 226 6.36 4.21 -19.48
N VAL A 227 5.41 4.00 -18.56
CA VAL A 227 4.82 2.67 -18.30
C VAL A 227 4.12 2.15 -19.55
N ALA A 228 3.27 2.98 -20.18
CA ALA A 228 2.58 2.62 -21.42
C ALA A 228 3.56 2.29 -22.55
N ASP A 229 4.64 3.07 -22.68
CA ASP A 229 5.69 2.83 -23.68
C ASP A 229 6.44 1.51 -23.42
N PHE A 230 6.79 1.23 -22.17
CA PHE A 230 7.44 -0.01 -21.76
C PHE A 230 6.55 -1.22 -22.06
N VAL A 231 5.31 -1.22 -21.58
CA VAL A 231 4.37 -2.34 -21.75
C VAL A 231 4.08 -2.61 -23.22
N SER A 232 3.98 -1.57 -24.05
CA SER A 232 3.65 -1.71 -25.48
C SER A 232 4.79 -2.19 -26.36
N LYS A 233 6.04 -2.19 -25.87
CA LYS A 233 7.23 -2.51 -26.68
C LYS A 233 8.07 -3.65 -26.10
N HIS A 234 7.90 -3.98 -24.83
CA HIS A 234 8.75 -4.95 -24.17
C HIS A 234 8.42 -6.38 -24.61
N HIS A 235 9.43 -7.08 -25.13
CA HIS A 235 9.27 -8.40 -25.75
C HIS A 235 8.99 -9.55 -24.77
N LYS A 236 9.14 -9.34 -23.45
CA LYS A 236 8.84 -10.35 -22.44
C LYS A 236 7.56 -10.00 -21.71
N PHE A 237 6.50 -10.78 -21.94
CA PHE A 237 5.19 -10.55 -21.34
C PHE A 237 5.24 -10.53 -19.80
N ALA A 238 5.92 -11.49 -19.17
CA ALA A 238 5.99 -11.56 -17.70
C ALA A 238 6.59 -10.29 -17.07
N GLU A 239 7.65 -9.74 -17.67
CA GLU A 239 8.29 -8.52 -17.17
C GLU A 239 7.43 -7.27 -17.46
N ALA A 240 6.73 -7.25 -18.60
CA ALA A 240 5.75 -6.19 -18.90
C ALA A 240 4.56 -6.22 -17.93
N LEU A 241 4.10 -7.42 -17.55
CA LEU A 241 3.01 -7.62 -16.59
C LEU A 241 3.40 -7.12 -15.19
N ILE A 242 4.60 -7.46 -14.71
CA ILE A 242 5.12 -6.94 -13.43
C ILE A 242 5.09 -5.40 -13.41
N VAL A 243 5.54 -4.76 -14.48
CA VAL A 243 5.52 -3.28 -14.58
C VAL A 243 4.09 -2.76 -14.65
N ALA A 244 3.22 -3.35 -15.46
CA ALA A 244 1.82 -2.94 -15.54
C ALA A 244 1.11 -3.04 -14.19
N ASP A 245 1.29 -4.15 -13.47
CA ASP A 245 0.62 -4.43 -12.20
C ASP A 245 1.11 -3.55 -11.06
N ALA A 246 2.41 -3.34 -10.94
CA ALA A 246 2.99 -2.48 -9.90
C ALA A 246 2.56 -1.00 -10.03
N TYR A 247 2.31 -0.56 -11.27
CA TYR A 247 1.81 0.78 -11.59
C TYR A 247 0.28 0.85 -11.72
N GLN A 248 -0.43 -0.28 -11.58
CA GLN A 248 -1.89 -0.38 -11.78
C GLN A 248 -2.36 0.11 -13.16
N HIS A 249 -1.55 -0.14 -14.19
CA HIS A 249 -1.78 0.33 -15.56
C HIS A 249 -2.34 -0.79 -16.46
N GLN A 250 -3.62 -0.72 -16.80
CA GLN A 250 -4.30 -1.80 -17.56
C GLN A 250 -4.54 -1.51 -19.06
N ARG A 251 -4.19 -0.32 -19.56
CA ARG A 251 -4.70 0.18 -20.86
C ARG A 251 -3.78 -0.01 -22.07
N SER A 252 -2.61 -0.64 -21.92
CA SER A 252 -1.60 -0.70 -23.00
C SER A 252 -1.44 -2.05 -23.68
N TRP A 253 -2.29 -3.03 -23.34
CA TRP A 253 -2.19 -4.39 -23.89
C TRP A 253 -2.55 -4.46 -25.37
N ASP A 254 -3.52 -3.66 -25.84
CA ASP A 254 -3.92 -3.65 -27.25
C ASP A 254 -2.78 -3.16 -28.16
N GLN A 255 -2.10 -2.10 -27.71
CA GLN A 255 -0.91 -1.59 -28.39
C GLN A 255 0.25 -2.59 -28.34
N ALA A 256 0.43 -3.31 -27.22
CA ALA A 256 1.44 -4.36 -27.10
C ALA A 256 1.17 -5.51 -28.07
N LEU A 257 -0.07 -6.00 -28.14
CA LEU A 257 -0.48 -7.05 -29.07
C LEU A 257 -0.32 -6.61 -30.52
N PHE A 258 -0.71 -5.38 -30.85
CA PHE A 258 -0.50 -4.84 -32.18
C PHE A 258 0.99 -4.79 -32.54
N ASN A 259 1.83 -4.20 -31.69
CA ASN A 259 3.26 -4.08 -31.96
C ASN A 259 3.95 -5.45 -32.04
N LEU A 260 3.81 -6.27 -30.99
CA LEU A 260 4.62 -7.48 -30.82
C LEU A 260 4.06 -8.67 -31.61
N VAL A 261 2.73 -8.82 -31.67
CA VAL A 261 2.10 -9.97 -32.34
C VAL A 261 1.81 -9.65 -33.80
N VAL A 262 1.12 -8.53 -34.09
CA VAL A 262 0.72 -8.20 -35.46
C VAL A 262 1.92 -7.76 -36.30
N LEU A 263 2.69 -6.77 -35.83
CA LEU A 263 3.84 -6.25 -36.60
C LEU A 263 5.07 -7.16 -36.56
N HIS A 264 5.37 -7.77 -35.41
CA HIS A 264 6.59 -8.57 -35.23
C HIS A 264 6.38 -10.09 -35.28
N GLY A 265 5.15 -10.59 -35.18
CA GLY A 265 4.88 -12.03 -35.25
C GLY A 265 5.32 -12.81 -34.01
N ASP A 266 5.43 -12.16 -32.84
CA ASP A 266 5.81 -12.81 -31.60
C ASP A 266 4.63 -13.59 -30.98
N TRP A 267 4.45 -14.81 -31.49
CA TRP A 267 3.40 -15.72 -31.01
C TRP A 267 3.72 -16.35 -29.64
N ASN A 268 4.98 -16.30 -29.19
CA ASN A 268 5.32 -16.71 -27.83
C ASN A 268 4.77 -15.69 -26.83
N TYR A 269 4.97 -14.39 -27.11
CA TYR A 269 4.36 -13.32 -26.33
C TYR A 269 2.84 -13.47 -26.26
N PHE A 270 2.17 -13.73 -27.39
CA PHE A 270 0.73 -13.93 -27.43
C PHE A 270 0.26 -15.12 -26.59
N ARG A 271 0.98 -16.25 -26.65
CA ARG A 271 0.68 -17.44 -25.85
C ARG A 271 0.76 -17.11 -24.37
N ASP A 272 1.85 -16.49 -23.94
CA ASP A 272 2.09 -16.16 -22.53
C ASP A 272 1.05 -15.13 -22.03
N TYR A 273 0.70 -14.15 -22.88
CA TYR A 273 -0.41 -13.21 -22.62
C TYR A 273 -1.74 -13.92 -22.40
N SER A 274 -2.10 -14.84 -23.31
CA SER A 274 -3.42 -15.51 -23.32
C SER A 274 -3.63 -16.45 -22.12
N LEU A 275 -2.55 -16.86 -21.45
CA LEU A 275 -2.62 -17.64 -20.20
C LEU A 275 -3.03 -16.81 -18.99
N GLN A 276 -2.77 -15.49 -19.01
CA GLN A 276 -3.01 -14.60 -17.88
C GLN A 276 -4.18 -13.63 -18.12
N ILE A 277 -4.34 -13.16 -19.36
CA ILE A 277 -5.32 -12.12 -19.71
C ILE A 277 -6.26 -12.65 -20.80
N LYS A 278 -7.56 -12.59 -20.52
CA LYS A 278 -8.60 -12.97 -21.48
C LYS A 278 -8.82 -11.83 -22.47
N LEU A 279 -8.71 -12.13 -23.76
CA LEU A 279 -9.11 -11.22 -24.82
C LEU A 279 -10.62 -10.98 -24.81
N THR A 280 -10.99 -9.73 -24.99
CA THR A 280 -12.37 -9.26 -25.12
C THR A 280 -12.58 -8.67 -26.51
N THR A 281 -13.84 -8.54 -26.92
CA THR A 281 -14.21 -7.91 -28.20
C THR A 281 -13.66 -6.49 -28.31
N THR A 282 -13.62 -5.73 -27.22
CA THR A 282 -13.03 -4.38 -27.18
C THR A 282 -11.53 -4.38 -27.46
N ASN A 283 -10.79 -5.42 -27.04
CA ASN A 283 -9.37 -5.53 -27.39
C ASN A 283 -9.19 -5.65 -28.91
N PHE A 284 -10.03 -6.46 -29.56
CA PHE A 284 -10.00 -6.61 -31.01
C PHE A 284 -10.43 -5.32 -31.73
N GLU A 285 -11.43 -4.59 -31.24
CA GLU A 285 -11.83 -3.27 -31.79
C GLU A 285 -10.64 -2.30 -31.85
N GLU A 286 -9.90 -2.18 -30.73
CA GLU A 286 -8.72 -1.31 -30.65
C GLU A 286 -7.57 -1.79 -31.55
N ILE A 287 -7.28 -3.09 -31.58
CA ILE A 287 -6.24 -3.66 -32.47
C ILE A 287 -6.58 -3.42 -33.95
N ILE A 288 -7.86 -3.55 -34.33
CA ILE A 288 -8.32 -3.29 -35.70
C ILE A 288 -8.20 -1.80 -36.03
N ALA A 289 -8.55 -0.90 -35.09
CA ALA A 289 -8.36 0.54 -35.27
C ALA A 289 -6.88 0.91 -35.46
N LEU A 290 -5.98 0.34 -34.65
CA LEU A 290 -4.52 0.50 -34.78
C LEU A 290 -4.01 -0.01 -36.13
N TYR A 291 -4.47 -1.19 -36.56
CA TYR A 291 -4.11 -1.75 -37.85
C TYR A 291 -4.58 -0.88 -39.02
N THR A 292 -5.84 -0.42 -39.02
CA THR A 292 -6.36 0.46 -40.08
C THR A 292 -5.58 1.77 -40.16
N LYS A 293 -5.27 2.38 -39.00
CA LYS A 293 -4.43 3.58 -38.93
C LYS A 293 -3.02 3.31 -39.47
N TYR A 294 -2.45 2.14 -39.17
CA TYR A 294 -1.14 1.74 -39.69
C TYR A 294 -1.17 1.47 -41.20
N LYS A 295 -2.22 0.80 -41.70
CA LYS A 295 -2.49 0.51 -43.11
C LYS A 295 -2.49 1.79 -43.95
N ASN A 296 -3.13 2.84 -43.45
CA ASN A 296 -3.25 4.11 -44.16
C ASN A 296 -1.96 4.95 -44.18
N ASN A 297 -1.10 4.83 -43.16
CA ASN A 297 0.06 5.72 -43.00
C ASN A 297 1.38 5.09 -43.43
N ASN A 298 1.64 3.84 -43.03
CA ASN A 298 2.98 3.26 -43.04
C ASN A 298 3.04 1.92 -43.78
N PHE A 299 1.92 1.33 -44.13
CA PHE A 299 1.91 -0.04 -44.63
C PHE A 299 2.37 -0.15 -46.08
N LEU A 300 2.02 0.83 -46.92
CA LEU A 300 2.43 0.87 -48.33
C LEU A 300 3.94 1.10 -48.51
N THR A 301 4.66 1.53 -47.47
CA THR A 301 6.11 1.72 -47.50
C THR A 301 6.89 0.44 -47.14
N LEU A 302 6.20 -0.61 -46.68
CA LEU A 302 6.80 -1.91 -46.36
C LEU A 302 7.06 -2.73 -47.62
N SER A 303 8.01 -3.67 -47.55
CA SER A 303 8.17 -4.70 -48.59
C SER A 303 6.95 -5.59 -48.69
N SER A 304 6.68 -6.13 -49.89
CA SER A 304 5.56 -7.04 -50.14
C SER A 304 5.54 -8.22 -49.16
N ASP A 305 6.69 -8.80 -48.85
CA ASP A 305 6.80 -9.94 -47.91
C ASP A 305 6.40 -9.54 -46.49
N LYS A 306 6.78 -8.32 -46.06
CA LYS A 306 6.44 -7.83 -44.73
C LYS A 306 4.95 -7.48 -44.64
N GLN A 307 4.37 -6.89 -45.69
CA GLN A 307 2.92 -6.65 -45.77
C GLN A 307 2.13 -7.96 -45.63
N THR A 308 2.50 -8.99 -46.39
CA THR A 308 1.89 -10.33 -46.29
C THR A 308 2.03 -10.91 -44.89
N SER A 309 3.21 -10.81 -44.29
CA SER A 309 3.46 -11.31 -42.92
C SER A 309 2.57 -10.63 -41.89
N VAL A 310 2.44 -9.31 -41.93
CA VAL A 310 1.60 -8.54 -41.01
C VAL A 310 0.11 -8.90 -41.18
N ASN A 311 -0.36 -9.04 -42.42
CA ASN A 311 -1.73 -9.46 -42.70
C ASN A 311 -2.01 -10.88 -42.18
N ASN A 312 -1.11 -11.82 -42.45
CA ASN A 312 -1.22 -13.20 -41.96
C ASN A 312 -1.22 -13.25 -40.43
N ASN A 313 -0.42 -12.42 -39.76
CA ASN A 313 -0.42 -12.34 -38.31
C ASN A 313 -1.75 -11.85 -37.76
N LEU A 314 -2.32 -10.79 -38.34
CA LEU A 314 -3.64 -10.28 -37.91
C LEU A 314 -4.75 -11.29 -38.17
N GLN A 315 -4.75 -11.95 -39.33
CA GLN A 315 -5.71 -13.02 -39.64
C GLN A 315 -5.62 -14.16 -38.63
N ARG A 316 -4.41 -14.58 -38.28
CA ARG A 316 -4.20 -15.58 -37.23
C ARG A 316 -4.67 -15.10 -35.86
N LEU A 317 -4.49 -13.82 -35.54
CA LEU A 317 -4.96 -13.27 -34.26
C LEU A 317 -6.49 -13.27 -34.19
N LEU A 318 -7.15 -12.94 -35.31
CA LEU A 318 -8.61 -12.94 -35.43
C LEU A 318 -9.23 -14.33 -35.22
N THR A 319 -8.50 -15.44 -35.39
CA THR A 319 -9.04 -16.78 -35.07
C THR A 319 -9.27 -16.99 -33.58
N HIS A 320 -8.66 -16.16 -32.73
CA HIS A 320 -8.86 -16.18 -31.27
C HIS A 320 -10.02 -15.29 -30.81
N LEU A 321 -10.72 -14.60 -31.72
CA LEU A 321 -11.92 -13.84 -31.41
C LEU A 321 -13.11 -14.80 -31.21
N PRO A 322 -13.76 -14.84 -30.04
CA PRO A 322 -14.87 -15.78 -29.80
C PRO A 322 -16.13 -15.47 -30.60
N ASP A 323 -16.37 -14.19 -30.91
CA ASP A 323 -17.54 -13.75 -31.66
C ASP A 323 -17.32 -13.94 -33.17
N LEU A 324 -17.87 -15.04 -33.70
CA LEU A 324 -17.81 -15.40 -35.11
C LEU A 324 -18.44 -14.33 -36.02
N ARG A 325 -19.49 -13.64 -35.55
CA ARG A 325 -20.16 -12.57 -36.31
C ARG A 325 -19.20 -11.39 -36.48
N GLN A 326 -18.63 -10.93 -35.38
CA GLN A 326 -17.69 -9.81 -35.38
C GLN A 326 -16.40 -10.15 -36.13
N GLN A 327 -15.94 -11.40 -36.03
CA GLN A 327 -14.83 -11.92 -36.82
C GLN A 327 -15.08 -11.82 -38.32
N TYR A 328 -16.25 -12.26 -38.80
CA TYR A 328 -16.63 -12.12 -40.20
C TYR A 328 -16.67 -10.66 -40.65
N GLN A 329 -17.26 -9.77 -39.84
CA GLN A 329 -17.32 -8.33 -40.12
C GLN A 329 -15.91 -7.72 -40.25
N TYR A 330 -14.97 -8.08 -39.38
CA TYR A 330 -13.59 -7.62 -39.50
C TYR A 330 -12.86 -8.16 -40.73
N CYS A 331 -13.08 -9.42 -41.10
CA CYS A 331 -12.52 -9.96 -42.34
C CYS A 331 -13.04 -9.19 -43.56
N MET A 332 -14.32 -8.82 -43.58
CA MET A 332 -14.91 -8.01 -44.66
C MET A 332 -14.39 -6.58 -44.65
N LEU A 333 -14.29 -5.94 -43.48
CA LEU A 333 -13.78 -4.58 -43.32
C LEU A 333 -12.32 -4.42 -43.80
N LEU A 334 -11.50 -5.46 -43.62
CA LEU A 334 -10.07 -5.44 -43.93
C LEU A 334 -9.70 -6.07 -45.28
N ASP A 335 -10.70 -6.48 -46.08
CA ASP A 335 -10.55 -7.16 -47.37
C ASP A 335 -9.89 -8.55 -47.28
N PHE A 336 -10.03 -9.24 -46.14
CA PHE A 336 -9.56 -10.61 -45.95
C PHE A 336 -10.57 -11.63 -46.51
N HIS A 337 -10.85 -11.55 -47.81
CA HIS A 337 -11.92 -12.32 -48.46
C HIS A 337 -11.74 -13.84 -48.38
N GLU A 338 -10.50 -14.34 -48.45
CA GLU A 338 -10.22 -15.78 -48.32
C GLU A 338 -10.61 -16.29 -46.93
N MET A 339 -10.20 -15.59 -45.87
CA MET A 339 -10.58 -15.91 -44.51
C MET A 339 -12.10 -15.79 -44.31
N ALA A 340 -12.73 -14.73 -44.83
CA ALA A 340 -14.19 -14.56 -44.76
C ALA A 340 -14.95 -15.72 -45.44
N ASN A 341 -14.47 -16.18 -46.59
CA ASN A 341 -15.05 -17.34 -47.29
C ASN A 341 -14.85 -18.63 -46.50
N ASN A 342 -13.66 -18.84 -45.92
CA ASN A 342 -13.39 -20.01 -45.07
C ASN A 342 -14.33 -20.04 -43.84
N LEU A 343 -14.62 -18.89 -43.23
CA LEU A 343 -15.60 -18.80 -42.13
C LEU A 343 -17.03 -19.16 -42.58
N LEU A 344 -17.44 -18.76 -43.78
CA LEU A 344 -18.76 -19.11 -44.34
C LEU A 344 -18.90 -20.60 -44.67
N HIS A 345 -17.80 -21.29 -44.98
CA HIS A 345 -17.79 -22.71 -45.33
C HIS A 345 -17.39 -23.64 -44.18
N GLY A 346 -16.97 -23.09 -43.04
CA GLY A 346 -16.61 -23.85 -41.84
C GLY A 346 -17.81 -24.40 -41.06
N GLU A 347 -17.53 -25.08 -39.94
CA GLU A 347 -18.52 -25.78 -39.11
C GLU A 347 -19.68 -24.89 -38.66
N ASN A 348 -19.39 -23.64 -38.29
CA ASN A 348 -20.40 -22.64 -37.87
C ASN A 348 -20.86 -21.73 -39.02
N GLY A 349 -20.51 -22.04 -40.27
CA GLY A 349 -20.79 -21.20 -41.44
C GLY A 349 -22.28 -21.07 -41.78
N ALA A 350 -23.13 -22.02 -41.35
CA ALA A 350 -24.58 -21.94 -41.53
C ALA A 350 -25.17 -20.71 -40.82
N PHE A 351 -24.74 -20.45 -39.58
CA PHE A 351 -25.14 -19.28 -38.80
C PHE A 351 -24.79 -17.96 -39.52
N LEU A 352 -23.56 -17.84 -40.03
CA LEU A 352 -23.13 -16.65 -40.78
C LEU A 352 -23.90 -16.47 -42.09
N ARG A 353 -24.18 -17.56 -42.82
CA ARG A 353 -24.97 -17.50 -44.07
C ARG A 353 -26.40 -17.03 -43.80
N ASP A 354 -27.00 -17.46 -42.69
CA ASP A 354 -28.34 -17.02 -42.31
C ASP A 354 -28.35 -15.54 -41.88
N LEU A 355 -27.37 -15.08 -41.11
CA LEU A 355 -27.22 -13.66 -40.78
C LEU A 355 -27.01 -12.79 -42.03
N LYS A 356 -26.20 -13.27 -42.98
CA LYS A 356 -25.97 -12.59 -44.27
C LYS A 356 -27.24 -12.51 -45.12
N ARG A 357 -28.05 -13.58 -45.14
CA ARG A 357 -29.37 -13.59 -45.81
C ARG A 357 -30.35 -12.60 -45.18
N LEU A 358 -30.28 -12.43 -43.86
CA LEU A 358 -31.09 -11.46 -43.10
C LEU A 358 -30.55 -10.02 -43.16
N GLN A 359 -29.49 -9.74 -43.92
CA GLN A 359 -28.81 -8.44 -44.00
C GLN A 359 -28.30 -7.91 -42.64
N GLN A 360 -27.93 -8.82 -41.73
CA GLN A 360 -27.46 -8.46 -40.39
C GLN A 360 -25.92 -8.41 -40.27
N ILE A 361 -25.19 -8.84 -41.31
CA ILE A 361 -23.73 -8.76 -41.44
C ILE A 361 -23.29 -8.61 -42.90
#